data_AF-A0A392UZ80-F1
#
_entry.id   AF-A0A392UZ80-F1
#
_cell.length_a   1.000
_cell.length_b   1.000
_cell.length_c   1.000
_cell.angle_alpha   90.00
_cell.angle_beta   90.00
_cell.angle_gamma   90.00
#
_symmetry.space_group_name_H-M   'P 1'
#
loop_
_entity.id
_entity.type
_entity.pdbx_description
1 polymer ?
#
loop_
_entity_poly.entity_id
_entity_poly.type
_entity_poly.pdbx_seq_one_letter_code
_entity_poly.pdbx_strand_id
1 'polypeptide(L)' 'MSLPECSVEQLTQFIGPNATNAEAAAKFICNQFSAVGNKFVDTQYAVDNTYLLFSAYLVFSMQLG' A
#
# COMPACT_ATOMS: atom_id res chain seq x y z
N MET A 1 -5.79 5.73 -4.75
CA MET A 1 -5.23 6.39 -3.55
C MET A 1 -3.74 6.09 -3.53
N SER A 2 -2.90 7.05 -3.93
CA SER A 2 -1.44 6.86 -3.92
C SER A 2 -0.94 6.92 -2.48
N LEU A 3 -0.25 5.89 -2.00
CA LEU A 3 0.47 6.02 -0.73
C LEU A 3 1.52 7.13 -0.89
N PRO A 4 1.71 8.00 0.12
CA PRO A 4 2.77 8.99 0.10
C PRO A 4 4.12 8.30 -0.01
N GLU A 5 4.93 8.69 -0.99
CA GLU A 5 6.30 8.20 -1.11
C GLU A 5 7.13 8.68 0.09
N CYS A 6 7.85 7.76 0.70
CA CYS A 6 8.64 8.05 1.89
C CYS A 6 9.95 8.74 1.49
N SER A 7 10.11 10.03 1.82
CA SER A 7 11.38 10.74 1.67
C SER A 7 12.33 10.37 2.82
N VAL A 8 13.40 9.66 2.48
CA VAL A 8 14.46 9.29 3.42
C VAL A 8 15.12 10.52 4.02
N GLU A 9 15.33 11.58 3.24
CA GLU A 9 16.04 12.79 3.70
C GLU A 9 15.22 13.53 4.76
N GLN A 10 13.92 13.70 4.52
CA GLN A 10 13.03 14.34 5.49
C GLN A 10 12.92 13.48 6.75
N LEU A 11 12.72 12.17 6.61
CA LEU A 11 12.59 11.27 7.76
C LEU A 11 13.87 11.22 8.61
N THR A 12 15.05 11.28 7.97
CA THR A 12 16.34 11.33 8.67
C THR A 12 16.43 12.54 9.61
N GLN A 13 15.90 13.70 9.21
CA GLN A 13 15.87 14.90 10.06
C GLN A 13 15.02 14.71 11.32
N PHE A 14 14.02 13.83 11.30
CA PHE A 14 13.15 13.54 12.44
C PHE A 14 13.66 12.44 13.37
N ILE A 15 14.63 11.62 12.95
CA ILE A 15 15.15 10.48 13.74
C ILE A 15 16.04 10.93 14.91
N GLY A 16 16.36 12.23 14.98
CA GLY A 16 17.00 12.86 16.12
C GLY A 16 18.52 12.61 16.21
N PRO A 17 19.23 13.43 17.01
CA PRO A 17 20.69 13.49 16.99
C PRO A 17 21.39 12.30 17.66
N ASN A 18 20.68 11.48 18.45
CA ASN A 18 21.24 10.34 19.18
C ASN A 18 21.22 9.02 18.39
N ALA A 19 20.74 9.02 17.15
CA ALA A 19 20.74 7.83 16.33
C ALA A 19 22.12 7.59 15.71
N THR A 20 22.72 6.43 16.01
CA THR A 20 24.02 6.02 15.46
C THR A 20 24.05 6.01 13.93
N ASN A 21 22.91 5.77 13.28
CA ASN A 21 22.80 5.75 11.82
C ASN A 21 21.37 6.12 11.35
N ALA A 22 21.03 7.41 11.48
CA ALA A 22 19.68 7.93 11.19
C ALA A 22 19.22 7.65 9.75
N GLU A 23 20.12 7.73 8.78
CA GLU A 23 19.80 7.47 7.37
C GLU A 23 19.43 6.00 7.11
N ALA A 24 20.16 5.06 7.73
CA ALA A 24 19.87 3.63 7.60
C ALA A 24 18.52 3.27 8.23
N ALA A 25 18.20 3.87 9.38
CA ALA A 25 16.89 3.72 10.01
C ALA A 25 15.76 4.31 9.15
N ALA A 26 15.95 5.50 8.57
CA ALA A 26 14.99 6.10 7.65
C ALA A 26 14.75 5.22 6.42
N LYS A 27 15.82 4.71 5.79
CA LYS A 27 15.73 3.77 4.67
C LYS A 27 14.95 2.51 5.03
N PHE A 28 15.22 1.92 6.19
CA PHE A 28 14.50 0.73 6.65
C PHE A 28 12.99 0.99 6.81
N ILE A 29 12.62 2.10 7.45
CA ILE A 29 11.22 2.50 7.63
C ILE A 29 10.53 2.73 6.28
N CYS A 30 11.18 3.47 5.37
CA CYS A 30 10.64 3.73 4.04
C CYS A 30 10.44 2.44 3.23
N ASN A 31 11.38 1.50 3.30
CA ASN A 31 11.25 0.20 2.66
C ASN A 31 10.06 -0.59 3.21
N GLN A 32 9.83 -0.56 4.52
CA GLN A 32 8.70 -1.24 5.14
C GLN A 32 7.36 -0.62 4.71
N PHE A 33 7.27 0.71 4.65
CA PHE A 33 6.07 1.39 4.15
C PHE A 33 5.80 1.08 2.68
N SER A 34 6.83 1.03 1.84
CA SER A 34 6.68 0.63 0.43
C SER A 34 6.18 -0.82 0.32
N ALA A 35 6.75 -1.75 1.09
CA ALA A 35 6.33 -3.15 1.08
C ALA A 35 4.87 -3.33 1.52
N VAL A 36 4.45 -2.59 2.55
CA VAL A 36 3.05 -2.59 3.02
C VAL A 36 2.13 -1.91 2.00
N GLY A 37 2.56 -0.79 1.41
CA GLY A 37 1.81 -0.09 0.36
C GLY A 37 1.53 -0.98 -0.85
N ASN A 38 2.55 -1.71 -1.33
CA ASN A 38 2.40 -2.64 -2.45
C ASN A 38 1.37 -3.74 -2.13
N LYS A 39 1.43 -4.33 -0.92
CA LYS A 39 0.43 -5.31 -0.47
C LYS A 39 -0.99 -4.76 -0.46
N PHE A 40 -1.18 -3.49 -0.04
CA PHE A 40 -2.50 -2.85 -0.06
C PHE A 40 -3.00 -2.61 -1.49
N VAL A 41 -2.11 -2.18 -2.38
CA VAL A 41 -2.43 -2.02 -3.81
C VAL A 41 -2.87 -3.35 -4.41
N ASP A 42 -2.10 -4.42 -4.19
CA ASP A 42 -2.45 -5.77 -4.67
C ASP A 42 -3.80 -6.24 -4.12
N THR A 43 -4.06 -5.97 -2.83
CA THR A 43 -5.33 -6.35 -2.18
C THR A 43 -6.50 -5.57 -2.77
N GLN A 44 -6.36 -4.26 -3.00
CA GLN A 44 -7.41 -3.47 -3.65
C GLN A 44 -7.71 -4.02 -5.04
N TYR A 45 -6.69 -4.31 -5.85
CA TYR A 45 -6.90 -4.92 -7.17
C TYR A 45 -7.67 -6.24 -7.07
N ALA A 46 -7.31 -7.12 -6.13
CA ALA A 46 -8.02 -8.38 -5.94
C ALA A 46 -9.49 -8.17 -5.54
N VAL A 47 -9.76 -7.23 -4.64
CA VAL A 47 -11.13 -6.89 -4.19
C VAL A 47 -11.95 -6.30 -5.33
N ASP A 48 -11.41 -5.32 -6.06
CA ASP A 48 -12.11 -4.66 -7.17
C ASP A 48 -12.47 -5.66 -8.28
N ASN A 49 -11.54 -6.55 -8.62
CA ASN A 49 -11.80 -7.62 -9.60
C ASN A 49 -12.87 -8.61 -9.11
N THR A 50 -12.81 -9.02 -7.84
CA THR A 50 -13.81 -9.93 -7.26
C THR A 50 -15.19 -9.28 -7.23
N TYR A 51 -15.26 -8.00 -6.86
CA TYR A 51 -16.50 -7.23 -6.86
C TYR A 51 -17.09 -7.12 -8.28
N LEU A 52 -16.25 -6.83 -9.27
CA LEU A 52 -16.66 -6.80 -10.68
C LEU A 52 -17.21 -8.15 -11.15
N LEU A 53 -16.51 -9.25 -10.85
CA LEU A 53 -16.95 -10.61 -11.22
C LEU A 53 -18.25 -10.99 -10.54
N PHE A 54 -18.39 -10.69 -9.25
CA PHE A 54 -19.60 -10.99 -8.48
C PHE A 54 -20.79 -10.16 -8.96
N SER A 55 -20.59 -8.86 -9.24
CA SER A 55 -21.64 -8.01 -9.80
C SER A 55 -22.09 -8.49 -11.18
N ALA A 56 -21.17 -8.87 -12.06
CA ALA A 56 -21.52 -9.48 -13.34
C ALA A 56 -22.31 -10.78 -13.16
N TYR A 57 -21.86 -11.66 -12.25
CA TYR A 57 -22.55 -12.92 -11.94
C TYR A 57 -24.00 -12.71 -11.45
N LEU A 58 -24.23 -11.74 -10.56
CA LEU A 58 -25.57 -11.43 -10.06
C LEU A 58 -26.50 -10.94 -11.19
N VAL A 59 -26.01 -10.11 -12.10
CA VAL A 59 -26.78 -9.66 -13.28
C VAL A 59 -27.18 -10.82 -14.18
N PHE A 60 -26.27 -11.78 -14.42
CA PHE A 60 -26.62 -12.99 -15.18
C PHE A 60 -27.63 -13.87 -14.45
N SER A 61 -27.51 -13.98 -13.13
CA SER A 61 -28.42 -14.77 -12.30
C SER A 61 -29.86 -14.22 -12.31
N MET A 62 -30.04 -12.90 -12.42
CA MET A 62 -31.37 -12.26 -12.53
C MET A 62 -32.03 -12.43 -13.92
N GLN A 63 -31.25 -12.67 -14.97
CA GLN A 63 -31.79 -12.92 -16.31
C GLN A 63 -32.17 -14.39 -16.55
N LEU A 64 -31.61 -15.31 -15.74
CA LEU A 64 -31.90 -16.74 -15.80
C LEU A 64 -32.94 -17.20 -14.76
N GLY A 65 -33.32 -16.32 -13.83
CA GLY A 65 -34.31 -16.56 -12.77
C GLY A 65 -35.74 -16.28 -13.19
#